data_AF-A0A1A7XNS0-F1
#
_entry.id   AF-A0A1A7XNS0-F1
#
_cell.length_a   1.000
_cell.length_b   1.000
_cell.length_c   1.000
_cell.angle_alpha   90.00
_cell.angle_beta   90.00
_cell.angle_gamma   90.00
#
_symmetry.space_group_name_H-M   'P 1'
#
loop_
_entity.id
_entity.type
_entity.pdbx_description
1 polymer ?
#
loop_
_entity_poly.entity_id
_entity_poly.type
_entity_poly.pdbx_seq_one_letter_code
_entity_poly.pdbx_strand_id
1 'polypeptide(L)'
;MILHQQQADVFHTLKGIYSTTELSPGTVLGLTVDDPRLTLPTKKMKALPCVNQAQEADENKRKELILRGVPEQCCQSSLWEQSVRDNVTDNKIPEQALNRMKSEILVPGSRLSPTPPQGRVPILLVHQPGKQVGQEMSSWGAGWDLLLPKGWGMAFWVPLVYRGVRVAGLHMSLKHSQSKAAPHFPHDYPDCPAGTRFQEEQEAEFLRTFK
;
A
#
# COMPACT_ATOMS: atom_id res chain seq x y z
N MET A 1 -9.15 -19.60 -11.18
CA MET A 1 -8.76 -18.59 -12.20
C MET A 1 -9.77 -17.45 -12.30
N ILE A 2 -11.08 -17.72 -12.29
CA ILE A 2 -12.14 -16.69 -12.36
C ILE A 2 -12.00 -15.61 -11.28
N LEU A 3 -11.78 -15.99 -10.01
CA LEU A 3 -11.63 -15.01 -8.92
C LEU A 3 -10.45 -14.04 -9.14
N HIS A 4 -9.29 -14.56 -9.54
CA HIS A 4 -8.11 -13.71 -9.79
C HIS A 4 -8.37 -12.69 -10.90
N GLN A 5 -9.11 -13.08 -11.94
CA GLN A 5 -9.50 -12.17 -13.02
C GLN A 5 -10.45 -11.08 -12.50
N GLN A 6 -11.44 -11.44 -11.68
CA GLN A 6 -12.34 -10.46 -11.05
C GLN A 6 -11.59 -9.47 -10.16
N GLN A 7 -10.65 -9.95 -9.34
CA GLN A 7 -9.80 -9.10 -8.51
C GLN A 7 -8.94 -8.15 -9.34
N ALA A 8 -8.36 -8.65 -10.44
CA ALA A 8 -7.60 -7.83 -11.37
C ALA A 8 -8.51 -6.78 -12.05
N ASP A 9 -9.71 -7.14 -12.49
CA ASP A 9 -10.65 -6.21 -13.13
C ASP A 9 -11.06 -5.06 -12.18
N VAL A 10 -11.29 -5.39 -10.91
CA VAL A 10 -11.54 -4.37 -9.86
C VAL A 10 -10.32 -3.47 -9.68
N PHE A 11 -9.11 -4.03 -9.62
CA PHE A 11 -7.88 -3.24 -9.51
C PHE A 11 -7.67 -2.29 -10.71
N HIS A 12 -7.96 -2.74 -11.93
CA HIS A 12 -7.91 -1.88 -13.12
C HIS A 12 -8.97 -0.77 -13.07
N THR A 13 -10.16 -1.06 -12.54
CA THR A 13 -11.21 -0.06 -12.34
C THR A 13 -10.78 0.99 -11.31
N LEU A 14 -10.18 0.57 -10.19
CA LEU A 14 -9.63 1.45 -9.15
C LEU A 14 -8.57 2.43 -9.68
N LYS A 15 -7.73 1.98 -10.62
CA LYS A 15 -6.72 2.85 -11.27
C LYS A 15 -7.35 4.04 -12.02
N GLY A 16 -8.59 3.89 -12.47
CA GLY A 16 -9.33 4.93 -13.16
C GLY A 16 -10.00 5.96 -12.25
N ILE A 17 -10.08 5.68 -10.94
CA ILE A 17 -10.65 6.60 -9.96
C ILE A 17 -9.64 7.72 -9.66
N TYR A 18 -10.12 8.95 -9.71
CA TYR A 18 -9.26 10.13 -9.57
C TYR A 18 -8.84 10.37 -8.12
N SER A 19 -9.76 10.24 -7.18
CA SER A 19 -9.50 10.43 -5.75
C SER A 19 -9.86 9.20 -4.93
N THR A 20 -8.98 8.79 -4.03
CA THR A 20 -9.25 7.67 -3.09
C THR A 20 -10.38 8.00 -2.12
N THR A 21 -10.68 9.28 -1.90
CA THR A 21 -11.79 9.73 -1.04
C THR A 21 -13.16 9.36 -1.56
N GLU A 22 -13.29 9.04 -2.85
CA GLU A 22 -14.54 8.60 -3.46
C GLU A 22 -14.89 7.16 -3.09
N LEU A 23 -13.92 6.40 -2.60
CA LEU A 23 -14.12 5.01 -2.19
C LEU A 23 -14.77 4.92 -0.82
N SER A 24 -15.56 3.87 -0.63
CA SER A 24 -16.13 3.58 0.68
C SER A 24 -15.02 3.33 1.72
N PRO A 25 -15.18 3.88 2.94
CA PRO A 25 -14.28 3.62 4.06
C PRO A 25 -14.07 2.12 4.30
N GLY A 26 -12.82 1.69 4.51
CA GLY A 26 -12.52 0.30 4.85
C GLY A 26 -12.64 -0.69 3.69
N THR A 27 -12.67 -0.22 2.44
CA THR A 27 -12.62 -1.10 1.25
C THR A 27 -11.41 -2.03 1.33
N VAL A 28 -11.63 -3.34 1.13
CA VAL A 28 -10.59 -4.36 1.11
C VAL A 28 -10.52 -5.01 -0.28
N LEU A 29 -9.32 -5.25 -0.78
CA LEU A 29 -9.10 -5.99 -2.03
C LEU A 29 -7.92 -6.96 -1.87
N GLY A 30 -8.19 -8.24 -2.08
CA GLY A 30 -7.17 -9.28 -2.17
C GLY A 30 -6.58 -9.31 -3.57
N LEU A 31 -5.25 -9.41 -3.66
CA LEU A 31 -4.55 -9.52 -4.94
C LEU A 31 -3.43 -10.56 -4.82
N THR A 32 -3.11 -11.18 -5.94
CA THR A 32 -1.89 -11.97 -6.12
C THR A 32 -1.08 -11.29 -7.21
N VAL A 33 0.10 -10.78 -6.86
CA VAL A 33 0.90 -9.92 -7.74
C VAL A 33 2.26 -10.54 -8.04
N ASP A 34 2.84 -10.13 -9.16
CA ASP A 34 4.23 -10.44 -9.48
C ASP A 34 5.19 -9.67 -8.59
N ASP A 35 6.44 -10.13 -8.52
CA ASP A 35 7.49 -9.43 -7.81
C ASP A 35 7.74 -8.05 -8.44
N PRO A 36 7.47 -6.94 -7.72
CA PRO A 36 7.58 -5.60 -8.29
C PRO A 36 9.02 -5.24 -8.67
N ARG A 37 10.04 -5.93 -8.12
CA ARG A 37 11.46 -5.73 -8.46
C ARG A 37 11.78 -6.11 -9.91
N LEU A 38 10.97 -6.96 -10.55
CA LEU A 38 11.12 -7.35 -11.95
C LEU A 38 10.84 -6.18 -12.92
N THR A 39 10.01 -5.22 -12.49
CA THR A 39 9.62 -4.05 -13.28
C THR A 39 10.29 -2.75 -12.82
N LEU A 40 11.30 -2.87 -11.93
CA LEU A 40 12.03 -1.74 -11.37
C LEU A 40 12.80 -0.99 -12.48
N PRO A 41 12.60 0.33 -12.64
CA PRO A 41 13.33 1.12 -13.61
C PRO A 41 14.81 1.28 -13.21
N THR A 42 15.70 1.49 -14.18
CA THR A 42 17.14 1.67 -13.95
C THR A 42 17.48 2.97 -13.23
N LYS A 43 16.66 4.01 -13.42
CA LYS A 43 16.77 5.31 -12.77
C LYS A 43 15.48 5.63 -12.02
N LYS A 44 15.60 6.42 -10.94
CA LYS A 44 14.43 6.98 -10.26
C LYS A 44 13.64 7.84 -11.24
N MET A 45 12.35 7.57 -11.35
CA MET A 45 11.45 8.27 -12.26
C MET A 45 10.59 9.26 -11.45
N LYS A 46 10.26 10.39 -12.07
CA LYS A 46 9.18 11.24 -11.57
C LYS A 46 7.85 10.54 -11.89
N ALA A 47 6.88 10.68 -11.00
CA ALA A 47 5.52 10.25 -11.26
C ALA A 47 5.00 10.97 -12.52
N LEU A 48 4.54 10.19 -13.49
CA LEU A 48 3.88 10.72 -14.67
C LEU A 48 2.38 10.74 -14.37
N PRO A 49 1.68 11.86 -14.64
CA PRO A 49 0.22 11.86 -14.58
C PRO A 49 -0.32 10.82 -15.56
N CYS A 50 -1.32 10.06 -15.14
CA CYS A 50 -2.02 9.17 -16.05
C CYS A 50 -2.83 10.01 -17.02
N VAL A 51 -2.51 9.93 -18.33
CA VAL A 51 -3.38 10.47 -19.38
C VAL A 51 -4.47 9.43 -19.60
N ASN A 52 -5.53 9.50 -18.81
CA ASN A 52 -6.67 8.60 -18.96
C ASN A 52 -7.46 9.00 -20.20
N GLN A 53 -7.37 8.22 -21.29
CA GLN A 53 -8.42 8.22 -22.31
C GLN A 53 -9.61 7.44 -21.73
N ALA A 54 -10.48 8.12 -20.99
CA ALA A 54 -11.65 7.47 -20.41
C ALA A 54 -12.61 7.04 -21.54
N GLN A 55 -12.82 5.73 -21.69
CA GLN A 55 -13.90 5.20 -22.49
C GLN A 55 -15.18 5.19 -21.64
N GLU A 56 -16.35 5.47 -22.23
CA GLU A 56 -17.64 5.52 -21.50
C GLU A 56 -17.97 4.22 -20.75
N ALA A 57 -17.54 3.06 -21.26
CA ALA A 57 -17.74 1.77 -20.61
C ALA A 57 -16.99 1.64 -19.27
N ASP A 58 -15.87 2.35 -19.10
CA ASP A 58 -15.10 2.37 -17.85
C ASP A 58 -15.76 3.27 -16.80
N GLU A 59 -16.48 4.32 -17.21
CA GLU A 59 -17.17 5.23 -16.29
C GLU A 59 -18.31 4.53 -15.53
N ASN A 60 -19.10 3.69 -16.22
CA ASN A 60 -20.19 2.96 -15.56
C ASN A 60 -19.66 1.97 -14.51
N LYS A 61 -18.55 1.28 -14.81
CA LYS A 61 -17.90 0.37 -13.86
C LYS A 61 -17.34 1.11 -12.64
N ARG A 62 -16.74 2.28 -12.85
CA ARG A 62 -16.26 3.14 -11.75
C ARG A 62 -17.40 3.57 -10.84
N LYS A 63 -18.51 4.07 -11.41
CA LYS A 63 -19.70 4.47 -10.66
C LYS A 63 -20.28 3.30 -9.87
N GLU A 64 -20.37 2.13 -10.48
CA GLU A 64 -20.85 0.93 -9.78
C GLU A 64 -19.93 0.57 -8.60
N LEU A 65 -18.61 0.60 -8.79
CA LEU A 65 -17.64 0.30 -7.74
C LEU A 65 -17.69 1.31 -6.59
N ILE A 66 -17.87 2.59 -6.88
CA ILE A 66 -18.01 3.65 -5.87
C ILE A 66 -19.30 3.47 -5.07
N LEU A 67 -20.41 3.14 -5.74
CA LEU A 67 -21.72 3.02 -5.10
C LEU A 67 -21.90 1.71 -4.32
N ARG A 68 -21.42 0.58 -4.87
CA ARG A 68 -21.61 -0.76 -4.30
C ARG A 68 -20.41 -1.27 -3.52
N GLY A 69 -19.25 -0.65 -3.68
CA GLY A 69 -18.00 -1.12 -3.10
C GLY A 69 -17.42 -2.34 -3.82
N VAL A 70 -16.29 -2.82 -3.32
CA VAL A 70 -15.63 -4.03 -3.82
C VAL A 70 -16.48 -5.25 -3.45
N PRO A 71 -16.78 -6.16 -4.39
CA PRO A 71 -17.50 -7.40 -4.10
C PRO A 71 -16.78 -8.27 -3.06
N GLU A 72 -17.54 -8.91 -2.17
CA GLU A 72 -17.01 -9.71 -1.06
C GLU A 72 -16.02 -10.80 -1.51
N GLN A 73 -16.32 -11.48 -2.63
CA GLN A 73 -15.42 -12.50 -3.17
C GLN A 73 -14.02 -11.94 -3.49
N CYS A 74 -13.93 -10.69 -3.94
CA CYS A 74 -12.67 -10.04 -4.28
C CYS A 74 -11.83 -9.68 -3.04
N CYS A 75 -12.43 -9.64 -1.85
CA CYS A 75 -11.75 -9.40 -0.57
C CYS A 75 -10.93 -10.63 -0.11
N GLN A 76 -11.15 -11.81 -0.69
CA GLN A 76 -10.44 -13.03 -0.32
C GLN A 76 -8.94 -12.92 -0.62
N SER A 77 -8.11 -13.31 0.34
CA SER A 77 -6.65 -13.29 0.19
C SER A 77 -6.00 -14.51 0.82
N SER A 78 -5.06 -15.11 0.08
CA SER A 78 -4.23 -16.22 0.55
C SER A 78 -3.12 -15.77 1.52
N LEU A 79 -3.03 -14.47 1.80
CA LEU A 79 -2.07 -13.91 2.77
C LEU A 79 -2.25 -14.51 4.18
N TRP A 80 -3.45 -14.95 4.53
CA TRP A 80 -3.76 -15.52 5.83
C TRP A 80 -3.24 -16.95 5.99
N GLU A 81 -2.95 -17.65 4.89
CA GLU A 81 -2.44 -19.02 4.91
C GLU A 81 -0.95 -19.04 5.21
N GLN A 82 -0.57 -19.72 6.29
CA GLN A 82 0.84 -19.83 6.69
C GLN A 82 1.68 -20.53 5.61
N SER A 83 1.20 -21.64 5.06
CA SER A 83 1.88 -22.40 4.02
C SER A 83 2.20 -21.56 2.79
N VAL A 84 1.28 -20.66 2.40
CA VAL A 84 1.47 -19.73 1.28
C VAL A 84 2.52 -18.69 1.62
N ARG A 85 2.47 -18.10 2.83
CA ARG A 85 3.47 -17.10 3.27
C ARG A 85 4.87 -17.69 3.34
N ASP A 86 5.00 -18.91 3.83
CA ASP A 86 6.28 -19.60 3.92
C ASP A 86 6.79 -19.95 2.52
N ASN A 87 5.94 -20.54 1.67
CA ASN A 87 6.28 -20.87 0.28
C ASN A 87 6.78 -19.65 -0.52
N VAL A 88 6.08 -18.53 -0.46
CA VAL A 88 6.45 -17.31 -1.21
C VAL A 88 7.70 -16.66 -0.61
N THR A 89 7.98 -16.84 0.69
CA THR A 89 9.20 -16.35 1.32
C THR A 89 10.40 -17.21 0.94
N ASP A 90 10.25 -18.54 0.95
CA ASP A 90 11.31 -19.50 0.66
C ASP A 90 11.69 -19.51 -0.83
N ASN A 91 10.71 -19.33 -1.73
CA ASN A 91 10.93 -19.26 -3.17
C ASN A 91 11.27 -17.85 -3.67
N LYS A 92 11.52 -16.89 -2.76
CA LYS A 92 11.85 -15.53 -3.13
C LYS A 92 13.21 -15.47 -3.83
N ILE A 93 13.23 -14.94 -5.06
CA ILE A 93 14.46 -14.74 -5.82
C ILE A 93 15.39 -13.77 -5.05
N PRO A 94 16.65 -14.18 -4.77
CA PRO A 94 17.64 -13.32 -4.13
C PRO A 94 17.95 -12.08 -4.96
N GLU A 95 18.25 -10.96 -4.29
CA GLU A 95 18.52 -9.70 -4.97
C GLU A 95 19.73 -9.76 -5.91
N GLN A 96 20.79 -10.48 -5.51
CA GLN A 96 21.97 -10.69 -6.35
C GLN A 96 21.62 -11.45 -7.63
N ALA A 97 20.80 -12.50 -7.54
CA ALA A 97 20.36 -13.28 -8.70
C ALA A 97 19.51 -12.40 -9.64
N LEU A 98 18.59 -11.62 -9.09
CA LEU A 98 17.74 -10.70 -9.85
C LEU A 98 18.57 -9.62 -10.57
N ASN A 99 19.62 -9.09 -9.93
CA ASN A 99 20.53 -8.13 -10.55
C ASN A 99 21.40 -8.75 -11.65
N ARG A 100 21.86 -10.00 -11.48
CA ARG A 100 22.56 -10.76 -12.53
C ARG A 100 21.66 -10.97 -13.74
N MET A 101 20.43 -11.44 -13.52
CA MET A 101 19.43 -11.61 -14.57
C MET A 101 19.18 -10.30 -15.32
N LYS A 102 19.09 -9.16 -14.61
CA LYS A 102 18.97 -7.84 -15.25
C LYS A 102 20.19 -7.45 -16.09
N SER A 103 21.41 -7.80 -15.65
CA SER A 103 22.62 -7.49 -16.41
C SER A 103 22.81 -8.35 -17.66
N GLU A 104 22.23 -9.55 -17.67
CA GLU A 104 22.26 -10.48 -18.80
C GLU A 104 21.23 -10.12 -19.89
N ILE A 105 20.26 -9.26 -19.57
CA ILE A 105 19.32 -8.72 -20.56
C ILE A 105 20.08 -7.85 -21.58
N LEU A 106 20.17 -8.34 -22.81
CA LEU A 106 20.84 -7.65 -23.92
C LEU A 106 20.06 -6.45 -24.46
N VAL A 107 18.75 -6.39 -24.23
CA VAL A 107 17.87 -5.33 -24.76
C VAL A 107 17.57 -4.31 -23.65
N PRO A 108 18.14 -3.09 -23.72
CA PRO A 108 17.85 -2.04 -22.77
C PRO A 108 16.35 -1.76 -22.66
N GLY A 109 15.82 -1.72 -21.44
CA GLY A 109 14.42 -1.41 -21.18
C GLY A 109 13.44 -2.58 -21.29
N SER A 110 13.90 -3.77 -21.69
CA SER A 110 13.06 -4.97 -21.60
C SER A 110 12.86 -5.41 -20.14
N ARG A 111 11.71 -6.03 -19.87
CA ARG A 111 11.33 -6.50 -18.53
C ARG A 111 11.79 -7.95 -18.37
N LEU A 112 12.15 -8.33 -17.14
CA LEU A 112 12.32 -9.73 -16.81
C LEU A 112 11.00 -10.46 -17.04
N SER A 113 11.06 -11.58 -17.76
CA SER A 113 9.95 -12.49 -18.06
C SER A 113 9.33 -13.07 -16.77
N PRO A 114 8.08 -13.59 -16.82
CA PRO A 114 7.20 -13.56 -15.66
C PRO A 114 7.74 -14.37 -14.49
N THR A 115 7.37 -13.92 -13.29
CA THR A 115 7.65 -14.63 -12.05
C THR A 115 7.16 -16.08 -12.18
N PRO A 116 7.97 -17.08 -11.81
CA PRO A 116 7.46 -18.43 -11.62
C PRO A 116 6.20 -18.39 -10.75
N PRO A 117 5.21 -19.27 -10.96
CA PRO A 117 3.98 -19.26 -10.16
C PRO A 117 4.22 -19.27 -8.65
N GLN A 118 5.32 -19.89 -8.21
CA GLN A 118 5.78 -19.99 -6.82
C GLN A 118 6.29 -18.65 -6.23
N GLY A 119 6.64 -17.68 -7.07
CA GLY A 119 7.12 -16.36 -6.65
C GLY A 119 6.04 -15.28 -6.65
N ARG A 120 4.78 -15.62 -6.97
CA ARG A 120 3.67 -14.65 -6.91
C ARG A 120 3.27 -14.39 -5.47
N VAL A 121 3.14 -13.12 -5.13
CA VAL A 121 2.97 -12.67 -3.75
C VAL A 121 1.50 -12.34 -3.49
N PRO A 122 0.84 -12.99 -2.51
CA PRO A 122 -0.46 -12.53 -2.06
C PRO A 122 -0.29 -11.24 -1.26
N ILE A 123 -1.09 -10.24 -1.58
CA ILE A 123 -1.13 -8.95 -0.90
C ILE A 123 -2.57 -8.61 -0.54
N LEU A 124 -2.75 -7.72 0.44
CA LEU A 124 -4.04 -7.14 0.75
C LEU A 124 -3.93 -5.62 0.66
N LEU A 125 -4.86 -5.01 -0.07
CA LEU A 125 -5.04 -3.57 -0.08
C LEU A 125 -6.22 -3.22 0.83
N VAL A 126 -5.99 -2.31 1.78
CA VAL A 126 -7.03 -1.81 2.68
C VAL A 126 -7.10 -0.30 2.53
N HIS A 127 -8.26 0.21 2.16
CA HIS A 127 -8.49 1.65 2.02
C HIS A 127 -8.68 2.25 3.41
N GLN A 128 -7.83 3.22 3.75
CA GLN A 128 -7.98 4.03 4.95
C GLN A 128 -8.76 5.29 4.61
N PRO A 129 -9.94 5.50 5.22
CA PRO A 129 -10.70 6.71 4.99
C PRO A 129 -9.94 7.92 5.52
N GLY A 130 -10.11 9.05 4.83
CA GLY A 130 -9.63 10.34 5.31
C GLY A 130 -10.41 10.85 6.52
N LYS A 131 -10.27 12.14 6.81
CA LYS A 131 -11.01 12.81 7.87
C LYS A 131 -12.52 12.65 7.68
N GLN A 132 -13.19 12.05 8.67
CA GLN A 132 -14.63 11.77 8.63
C GLN A 132 -15.46 12.79 9.42
N VAL A 133 -14.85 13.46 10.39
CA VAL A 133 -15.51 14.42 11.28
C VAL A 133 -14.92 15.81 11.04
N GLY A 134 -15.77 16.82 10.94
CA GLY A 134 -15.39 18.19 10.56
C GLY A 134 -15.50 18.43 9.05
N GLN A 135 -15.72 19.68 8.66
CA GLN A 135 -15.90 20.07 7.24
C GLN A 135 -14.60 20.57 6.59
N GLU A 136 -13.64 20.99 7.39
CA GLU A 136 -12.33 21.44 6.92
C GLU A 136 -11.44 20.26 6.48
N MET A 137 -10.89 20.35 5.26
CA MET A 137 -10.00 19.36 4.65
C MET A 137 -10.57 17.93 4.65
N SER A 138 -11.82 17.74 4.20
CA SER A 138 -12.53 16.45 4.19
C SER A 138 -11.80 15.31 3.45
N SER A 139 -10.91 15.63 2.52
CA SER A 139 -10.09 14.65 1.80
C SER A 139 -8.80 14.25 2.52
N TRP A 140 -8.44 14.92 3.61
CA TRP A 140 -7.15 14.74 4.25
C TRP A 140 -7.01 13.34 4.86
N GLY A 141 -5.87 12.72 4.59
CA GLY A 141 -5.47 11.46 5.20
C GLY A 141 -6.15 10.21 4.64
N ALA A 142 -6.84 10.33 3.50
CA ALA A 142 -7.26 9.15 2.75
C ALA A 142 -6.04 8.47 2.12
N GLY A 143 -6.00 7.15 2.16
CA GLY A 143 -4.82 6.39 1.72
C GLY A 143 -5.07 4.91 1.61
N TRP A 144 -4.02 4.17 1.27
CA TRP A 144 -4.04 2.71 1.17
C TRP A 144 -2.99 2.10 2.06
N ASP A 145 -3.40 1.11 2.84
CA ASP A 145 -2.49 0.21 3.51
C ASP A 145 -2.23 -1.00 2.61
N LEU A 146 -0.95 -1.34 2.47
CA LEU A 146 -0.47 -2.48 1.72
C LEU A 146 0.07 -3.52 2.70
N LEU A 147 -0.65 -4.63 2.86
CA LEU A 147 -0.21 -5.73 3.72
C LEU A 147 0.53 -6.77 2.88
N LEU A 148 1.69 -7.18 3.39
CA LEU A 148 2.65 -8.04 2.70
C LEU A 148 3.16 -9.14 3.65
N PRO A 149 3.63 -10.30 3.13
CA PRO A 149 4.39 -11.25 3.94
C PRO A 149 5.72 -10.67 4.44
N LYS A 150 6.17 -11.08 5.63
CA LYS A 150 7.35 -10.52 6.35
C LYS A 150 8.63 -10.42 5.52
N GLY A 151 8.87 -11.35 4.59
CA GLY A 151 10.08 -11.38 3.75
C GLY A 151 10.07 -10.36 2.61
N TRP A 152 8.97 -9.65 2.37
CA TRP A 152 8.75 -8.88 1.14
C TRP A 152 8.78 -7.36 1.31
N GLY A 153 8.96 -6.84 2.52
CA GLY A 153 8.95 -5.41 2.82
C GLY A 153 9.85 -4.59 1.89
N MET A 154 11.16 -4.85 1.88
CA MET A 154 12.09 -4.12 1.01
C MET A 154 11.87 -4.36 -0.48
N ALA A 155 11.35 -5.53 -0.85
CA ALA A 155 11.09 -5.87 -2.25
C ALA A 155 9.99 -5.00 -2.85
N PHE A 156 8.97 -4.62 -2.07
CA PHE A 156 7.93 -3.67 -2.48
C PHE A 156 8.33 -2.21 -2.24
N TRP A 157 9.08 -1.94 -1.17
CA TRP A 157 9.50 -0.60 -0.80
C TRP A 157 10.37 0.09 -1.85
N VAL A 158 11.42 -0.59 -2.33
CA VAL A 158 12.38 0.01 -3.27
C VAL A 158 11.70 0.43 -4.59
N PRO A 159 10.85 -0.40 -5.23
CA PRO A 159 10.07 0.01 -6.40
C PRO A 159 9.21 1.26 -6.19
N LEU A 160 8.54 1.40 -5.03
CA LEU A 160 7.73 2.58 -4.73
C LEU A 160 8.60 3.85 -4.66
N VAL A 161 9.75 3.79 -3.98
CA VAL A 161 10.70 4.89 -3.91
C VAL A 161 11.26 5.25 -5.29
N TYR A 162 11.53 4.26 -6.14
CA TYR A 162 11.99 4.48 -7.52
C TYR A 162 10.93 5.16 -8.40
N ARG A 163 9.65 5.09 -8.02
CA ARG A 163 8.54 5.80 -8.67
C ARG A 163 8.26 7.18 -8.08
N GLY A 164 9.09 7.66 -7.15
CA GLY A 164 9.01 9.00 -6.60
C GLY A 164 8.16 9.13 -5.33
N VAL A 165 7.76 8.02 -4.71
CA VAL A 165 7.11 8.05 -3.39
C VAL A 165 8.08 8.62 -2.36
N ARG A 166 7.60 9.58 -1.55
CA ARG A 166 8.34 10.13 -0.41
C ARG A 166 7.99 9.38 0.86
N VAL A 167 9.00 9.12 1.66
CA VAL A 167 8.89 8.39 2.91
C VAL A 167 8.77 9.38 4.06
N ALA A 168 7.87 9.08 4.99
CA ALA A 168 7.64 9.84 6.20
C ALA A 168 7.90 8.95 7.43
N GLY A 169 8.44 9.54 8.50
CA GLY A 169 8.67 8.86 9.78
C GLY A 169 7.61 9.20 10.83
N LEU A 170 7.90 8.87 12.08
CA LEU A 170 7.00 9.06 13.23
C LEU A 170 6.48 10.51 13.36
N HIS A 171 7.36 11.51 13.16
CA HIS A 171 6.95 12.92 13.22
C HIS A 171 5.83 13.25 12.22
N MET A 172 5.91 12.74 10.99
CA MET A 172 4.88 12.97 9.98
C MET A 172 3.62 12.15 10.26
N SER A 173 3.72 11.01 10.94
CA SER A 173 2.55 10.26 11.43
C SER A 173 1.78 11.07 12.47
N LEU A 174 2.47 11.71 13.42
CA LEU A 174 1.86 12.66 14.36
C LEU A 174 1.19 13.82 13.62
N LYS A 175 1.89 14.45 12.67
CA LYS A 175 1.32 15.54 11.86
C LYS A 175 0.10 15.08 11.06
N HIS A 176 0.13 13.86 10.51
CA HIS A 176 -1.00 13.27 9.81
C HIS A 176 -2.23 13.16 10.71
N SER A 177 -2.07 12.61 11.93
CA SER A 177 -3.14 12.51 12.94
C SER A 177 -3.69 13.89 13.34
N GLN A 178 -2.80 14.85 13.64
CA GLN A 178 -3.17 16.23 13.99
C GLN A 178 -4.00 16.90 12.88
N SER A 179 -3.54 16.82 11.62
CA SER A 179 -4.27 17.39 10.48
C SER A 179 -5.58 16.66 10.17
N LYS A 180 -5.67 15.36 10.49
CA LYS A 180 -6.90 14.57 10.41
C LYS A 180 -7.88 14.89 11.55
N ALA A 181 -7.47 15.68 12.54
CA ALA A 181 -8.20 15.91 13.79
C ALA A 181 -8.53 14.61 14.54
N ALA A 182 -7.58 13.66 14.53
CA ALA A 182 -7.68 12.40 15.23
C ALA A 182 -6.55 12.26 16.27
N PRO A 183 -6.83 11.71 17.47
CA PRO A 183 -5.81 11.49 18.48
C PRO A 183 -4.74 10.49 17.99
N HIS A 184 -3.47 10.79 18.25
CA HIS A 184 -2.33 9.99 17.85
C HIS A 184 -1.95 9.00 18.95
N PHE A 185 -2.12 7.70 18.67
CA PHE A 185 -1.76 6.65 19.63
C PHE A 185 -0.24 6.43 19.65
N PRO A 186 0.41 6.30 20.83
CA PRO A 186 -0.16 6.28 22.18
C PRO A 186 -0.25 7.66 22.87
N HIS A 187 0.32 8.70 22.26
CA HIS A 187 0.55 10.03 22.86
C HIS A 187 -0.69 10.72 23.42
N ASP A 188 -1.81 10.68 22.68
CA ASP A 188 -3.01 11.45 22.99
C ASP A 188 -4.07 10.65 23.77
N TYR A 189 -3.72 9.49 24.34
CA TYR A 189 -4.65 8.57 25.02
C TYR A 189 -4.33 8.44 26.52
N PRO A 190 -4.74 9.41 27.36
CA PRO A 190 -4.36 9.48 28.78
C PRO A 190 -5.00 8.40 29.66
N ASP A 191 -6.02 7.73 29.14
CA ASP A 191 -6.85 6.75 29.85
C ASP A 191 -6.33 5.30 29.75
N CYS A 192 -5.32 5.06 28.91
CA CYS A 192 -4.76 3.73 28.70
C CYS A 192 -3.38 3.54 29.35
N PRO A 193 -3.00 2.30 29.73
CA PRO A 193 -1.68 2.04 30.30
C PRO A 193 -0.50 2.47 29.41
N ALA A 194 -0.69 2.46 28.08
CA ALA A 194 0.32 2.92 27.15
C ALA A 194 0.52 4.45 27.22
N GLY A 195 -0.58 5.20 27.38
CA GLY A 195 -0.53 6.65 27.54
C GLY A 195 0.09 7.07 28.86
N THR A 196 -0.26 6.41 29.97
CA THR A 196 0.36 6.67 31.28
C THR A 196 1.88 6.48 31.22
N ARG A 197 2.35 5.35 30.66
CA ARG A 197 3.80 5.10 30.49
C ARG A 197 4.47 6.14 29.61
N PHE A 198 3.83 6.52 28.50
CA PHE A 198 4.38 7.53 27.61
C PHE A 198 4.49 8.90 28.30
N GLN A 199 3.50 9.28 29.12
CA GLN A 199 3.52 10.52 29.88
C GLN A 199 4.65 10.54 30.92
N GLU A 200 4.85 9.44 31.64
CA GLU A 200 5.97 9.29 32.60
C GLU A 200 7.33 9.43 31.91
N GLU A 201 7.51 8.79 30.73
CA GLU A 201 8.73 8.91 29.92
C GLU A 201 8.96 10.35 29.44
N GLN A 202 7.90 11.01 28.97
CA GLN A 202 7.97 12.39 28.49
C GLN A 202 8.27 13.37 29.62
N GLU A 203 7.66 13.20 30.80
CA GLU A 203 7.96 14.01 31.98
C GLU A 203 9.43 13.86 32.38
N ALA A 204 9.95 12.64 32.41
CA ALA A 204 11.36 12.39 32.71
C ALA A 204 12.30 13.04 31.68
N GLU A 205 11.96 13.00 30.39
CA GLU A 205 12.72 13.68 29.33
C GLU A 205 12.72 15.21 29.50
N PHE A 206 11.57 15.80 29.81
CA PHE A 206 11.45 17.25 30.03
C PHE A 206 12.21 17.71 31.27
N LEU A 207 12.12 16.97 32.38
CA LEU A 207 12.88 17.26 33.60
C LEU A 207 14.39 17.19 33.38
N ARG A 208 14.86 16.28 32.51
CA ARG A 208 16.28 16.20 32.12
C ARG A 208 16.73 17.36 31.25
N THR A 209 15.86 17.86 30.38
CA THR A 209 16.18 18.96 29.46
C THR A 209 16.09 20.32 30.14
N PHE A 210 15.24 20.44 31.16
CA PHE A 210 15.04 21.66 31.92
C PHE A 210 16.15 21.94 32.94
N LYS A 211 16.78 20.90 33.49
CA LYS A 211 17.92 21.00 34.43
C LYS A 211 19.23 21.23 33.70
#